data_AF-A0A960N4M1-F1
#
_entry.id   AF-A0A960N4M1-F1
#
_cell.length_a   1.000
_cell.length_b   1.000
_cell.length_c   1.000
_cell.angle_alpha   90.00
_cell.angle_beta   90.00
_cell.angle_gamma   90.00
#
_symmetry.space_group_name_H-M   'P 1'
#
loop_
_entity.id
_entity.type
_entity.pdbx_description
1 polymer ?
#
loop_
_entity_poly.entity_id
_entity_poly.type
_entity_poly.pdbx_seq_one_letter_code
_entity_poly.pdbx_strand_id
1 'polypeptide(L)' 'MAHKKGQGSVKNGRDSKSKRLGVKHFGGELVIPGNI' A
#
# COMPACT_ATOMS: atom_id res chain seq x y z
N MET A 1 30.46 25.69 0.59
CA MET A 1 29.40 25.83 1.62
C MET A 1 29.92 25.18 2.89
N ALA A 2 30.40 25.93 3.87
CA ALA A 2 29.60 26.68 4.86
C ALA A 2 28.69 25.73 5.67
N HIS A 3 28.98 25.67 6.97
CA HIS A 3 28.33 24.89 8.01
C HIS A 3 26.84 24.55 7.80
N LYS A 4 26.49 23.29 8.09
CA LYS A 4 25.22 22.93 8.70
C LYS A 4 25.48 21.84 9.76
N LYS A 5 25.61 22.26 11.02
CA LYS A 5 25.54 21.34 12.17
C LYS A 5 24.11 20.76 12.22
N GLY A 6 24.00 19.43 12.24
CA GLY A 6 22.79 18.68 12.53
C GLY A 6 21.80 18.57 11.37
N GLN A 7 21.95 17.55 10.52
CA GLN A 7 20.83 17.13 9.68
C GLN A 7 19.79 16.43 10.58
N GLY A 8 18.60 17.04 10.65
CA GLY A 8 17.47 16.54 11.42
C GLY A 8 17.02 15.14 10.99
N SER A 9 16.34 14.47 11.91
CA SER A 9 15.85 13.09 11.78
C SER A 9 15.15 12.86 10.44
N VAL A 10 15.65 11.93 9.64
CA VAL A 10 14.89 11.44 8.48
C VAL A 10 13.77 10.57 9.04
N LYS A 11 12.53 11.07 9.03
CA LYS A 11 11.35 10.30 9.46
C LYS A 11 11.07 9.25 8.37
N ASN A 12 11.42 7.99 8.65
CA ASN A 12 11.11 6.84 7.79
C ASN A 12 9.59 6.61 7.73
N GLY A 13 8.90 7.35 6.87
CA GLY A 13 7.45 7.33 6.70
C GLY A 13 7.01 7.02 5.26
N ARG A 14 7.77 6.19 4.54
CA ARG A 14 7.39 5.76 3.19
C ARG A 14 6.55 4.49 3.28
N ASP A 15 5.26 4.62 3.03
CA ASP A 15 4.38 3.49 2.77
C ASP A 15 3.80 3.58 1.36
N SER A 16 3.54 2.43 0.76
CA SER A 16 2.95 2.31 -0.57
C SER A 16 1.47 1.99 -0.46
N LYS A 17 0.68 2.36 -1.48
CA LYS A 17 -0.74 1.99 -1.49
C LYS A 17 -0.88 0.47 -1.59
N SER A 18 -1.65 -0.12 -0.67
CA SER A 18 -1.99 -1.54 -0.72
C SER A 18 -2.75 -1.87 -2.01
N LYS A 19 -2.39 -3.02 -2.61
CA LYS A 19 -2.98 -3.51 -3.87
C LYS A 19 -4.31 -4.25 -3.67
N ARG A 20 -4.80 -4.35 -2.43
CA ARG A 20 -6.06 -5.05 -2.08
C ARG A 20 -6.13 -6.46 -2.69
N LEU A 21 -5.04 -7.22 -2.55
CA LEU A 21 -4.97 -8.59 -3.02
C LEU A 21 -5.83 -9.50 -2.14
N GLY A 22 -6.29 -10.61 -2.70
CA GLY A 22 -7.11 -11.59 -1.98
C GLY A 22 -8.22 -12.16 -2.84
N VAL A 23 -8.89 -13.18 -2.28
CA VAL A 23 -10.06 -13.83 -2.88
C VAL A 23 -11.19 -12.81 -3.03
N LYS A 24 -11.85 -12.83 -4.18
CA LYS A 24 -12.90 -11.87 -4.54
C LYS A 24 -14.30 -12.43 -4.38
N HIS A 25 -14.44 -13.74 -4.55
CA HIS A 25 -15.66 -14.48 -4.29
C HIS A 25 -15.34 -15.80 -3.60
N PHE A 26 -16.09 -16.11 -2.55
CA PHE A 26 -15.97 -17.37 -1.81
C PHE A 26 -16.99 -18.41 -2.29
N GLY A 27 -16.81 -19.67 -1.87
CA GLY A 27 -17.68 -20.76 -2.28
C GLY A 27 -19.13 -20.55 -1.81
N GLY A 28 -20.10 -20.72 -2.73
CA GLY A 28 -21.52 -20.55 -2.45
C GLY A 28 -22.08 -19.15 -2.76
N GLU A 29 -21.23 -18.21 -3.18
CA GLU A 29 -21.69 -16.91 -3.66
C GLU A 29 -22.22 -16.98 -5.09
N LEU A 30 -23.28 -16.21 -5.37
CA LEU A 30 -23.79 -16.05 -6.72
C LEU A 30 -22.88 -15.08 -7.49
N VAL A 31 -22.19 -15.58 -8.51
CA VAL A 31 -21.34 -14.79 -9.41
C VAL A 31 -21.99 -14.67 -10.79
N ILE A 32 -21.88 -13.48 -11.39
CA ILE A 32 -22.33 -13.25 -12.77
C ILE A 32 -21.14 -13.33 -13.73
N PRO A 33 -21.37 -13.57 -15.03
CA PRO A 33 -20.30 -13.50 -16.03
C PRO A 33 -19.61 -12.14 -16.00
N GLY A 34 -18.28 -12.14 -15.89
CA GLY A 34 -17.46 -10.93 -15.81
C GLY A 34 -17.02 -10.51 -14.39
N ASN A 35 -17.39 -11.27 -13.35
CA ASN A 35 -16.83 -11.07 -12.01
C ASN A 35 -15.34 -11.43 -11.95
N ILE A 36 -14.62 -10.75 -11.05
CA ILE A 36 -13.16 -10.91 -10.79
C ILE A 36 -12.93 -11.99 -9.74
#